data_AF-A0A9E1XTQ5-F1
#
_entry.id   AF-A0A9E1XTQ5-F1
#
_cell.length_a   1.000
_cell.length_b   1.000
_cell.length_c   1.000
_cell.angle_alpha   90.00
_cell.angle_beta   90.00
_cell.angle_gamma   90.00
#
_symmetry.space_group_name_H-M   'P 1'
#
loop_
_entity.id
_entity.type
_entity.pdbx_description
1 polymer ?
#
loop_
_entity_poly.entity_id
_entity_poly.type
_entity_poly.pdbx_seq_one_letter_code
_entity_poly.pdbx_strand_id
1 'polypeptide(L)'
;MESSTRSPRFCALLVFSLLLAGGLQAQNRNRARIKFTDFELNNVPTPEYKDATHPQAKGEHEWLQIFTEYEASGGRGGWLDQVELRWYVLVKTAREQFILLQAKVVYLDVETKGEKHHAVVYIRPAFSRRYFDKERIPKANVWVRVEAVVNGQVVETEKYGRSKSPPGSWWQAKEPRVKHVADTLLTRDRTPFAPMDYDFYEHIKPSTGIR
;
A
#
# COMPACT_ATOMS: atom_id res chain seq x y z
N MET A 1 -21.07 -37.84 78.86
CA MET A 1 -19.94 -37.15 78.23
C MET A 1 -20.16 -37.27 76.74
N GLU A 2 -20.81 -36.24 76.18
CA GLU A 2 -20.17 -35.32 75.21
C GLU A 2 -20.02 -36.01 73.84
N SER A 3 -20.44 -35.50 72.69
CA SER A 3 -21.12 -34.27 72.30
C SER A 3 -21.20 -34.36 70.76
N SER A 4 -22.26 -33.82 70.15
CA SER A 4 -22.22 -33.09 68.86
C SER A 4 -21.86 -33.87 67.56
N THR A 5 -22.42 -33.66 66.36
CA THR A 5 -23.34 -32.67 65.78
C THR A 5 -23.76 -33.17 64.39
N ARG A 6 -25.02 -32.94 63.99
CA ARG A 6 -25.47 -32.95 62.58
C ARG A 6 -24.77 -31.85 61.78
N SER A 7 -24.55 -32.04 60.48
CA SER A 7 -24.82 -30.98 59.49
C SER A 7 -24.96 -31.50 58.04
N PRO A 8 -25.74 -30.82 57.17
CA PRO A 8 -26.20 -31.34 55.88
C PRO A 8 -25.78 -30.47 54.64
N ARG A 9 -26.21 -30.92 53.45
CA ARG A 9 -26.52 -30.16 52.21
C ARG A 9 -25.40 -29.71 51.25
N PHE A 10 -25.89 -29.46 50.02
CA PHE A 10 -25.37 -28.69 48.88
C PHE A 10 -24.65 -29.52 47.80
N CYS A 11 -25.27 -29.95 46.70
CA CYS A 11 -26.14 -29.21 45.75
C CYS A 11 -25.47 -27.92 45.24
N ALA A 12 -24.46 -28.06 44.36
CA ALA A 12 -23.94 -26.97 43.52
C ALA A 12 -23.03 -27.52 42.39
N LEU A 13 -23.59 -28.33 41.49
CA LEU A 13 -22.94 -28.71 40.23
C LEU A 13 -23.93 -28.43 39.11
N LEU A 14 -23.95 -27.20 38.56
CA LEU A 14 -24.50 -26.84 37.24
C LEU A 14 -24.72 -25.31 37.08
N VAL A 15 -23.67 -24.49 36.99
CA VAL A 15 -23.83 -23.13 36.41
C VAL A 15 -22.60 -22.62 35.62
N PHE A 16 -21.39 -23.19 35.77
CA PHE A 16 -20.19 -22.49 35.27
C PHE A 16 -19.83 -22.68 33.78
N SER A 17 -20.59 -23.45 32.99
CA SER A 17 -20.18 -23.83 31.62
C SER A 17 -20.82 -23.00 30.49
N LEU A 18 -21.68 -22.02 30.79
CA LEU A 18 -22.44 -21.27 29.77
C LEU A 18 -21.89 -19.87 29.43
N LEU A 19 -20.82 -19.40 30.07
CA LEU A 19 -20.28 -18.05 29.85
C LEU A 19 -19.08 -17.98 28.88
N LEU A 20 -18.54 -19.11 28.40
CA LEU A 20 -17.37 -19.12 27.51
C LEU A 20 -17.71 -19.19 26.00
N ALA A 21 -18.98 -19.40 25.64
CA ALA A 21 -19.37 -19.53 24.23
C ALA A 21 -19.72 -18.19 23.54
N GLY A 22 -19.90 -17.10 24.29
CA GLY A 22 -20.34 -15.80 23.75
C GLY A 22 -19.24 -14.91 23.17
N GLY A 23 -17.97 -15.20 23.42
CA GLY A 23 -16.85 -14.30 23.08
C GLY A 23 -16.32 -14.41 21.64
N LEU A 24 -16.59 -15.50 20.92
CA LEU A 24 -15.95 -15.76 19.63
C LEU A 24 -16.70 -15.18 18.41
N GLN A 25 -17.93 -14.68 18.59
CA GLN A 25 -18.73 -14.14 17.47
C GLN A 25 -18.67 -12.61 17.31
N ALA A 26 -18.07 -11.88 18.25
CA ALA A 26 -17.95 -10.42 18.17
C ALA A 26 -16.74 -9.91 17.35
N GLN A 27 -15.77 -10.76 17.03
CA GLN A 27 -14.56 -10.33 16.30
C GLN A 27 -14.73 -10.21 14.78
N ASN A 28 -15.86 -10.64 14.20
CA ASN A 28 -15.99 -10.74 12.74
C ASN A 28 -16.63 -9.51 12.05
N ARG A 29 -17.17 -8.53 12.81
CA ARG A 29 -17.81 -7.33 12.24
C ARG A 29 -16.87 -6.15 11.94
N ASN A 30 -15.63 -6.19 12.44
CA ASN A 30 -14.66 -5.08 12.31
C ASN A 30 -13.40 -5.43 11.51
N ARG A 31 -13.37 -6.56 10.80
CA ARG A 31 -12.18 -6.93 10.03
C ARG A 31 -12.02 -5.96 8.86
N ALA A 32 -10.96 -5.16 8.92
CA ALA A 32 -10.59 -4.24 7.86
C ALA A 32 -10.43 -4.99 6.53
N ARG A 33 -10.93 -4.41 5.44
CA ARG A 33 -10.76 -4.91 4.08
C ARG A 33 -10.43 -3.74 3.18
N ILE A 34 -9.55 -4.00 2.23
CA ILE A 34 -9.23 -3.10 1.12
C ILE A 34 -9.63 -3.85 -0.14
N LYS A 35 -10.17 -3.14 -1.12
CA LYS A 35 -10.44 -3.68 -2.45
C LYS A 35 -9.94 -2.67 -3.47
N PHE A 36 -8.95 -3.05 -4.27
CA PHE A 36 -8.53 -2.20 -5.37
C PHE A 36 -9.58 -2.26 -6.49
N THR A 37 -9.91 -1.10 -7.04
CA THR A 37 -11.02 -0.93 -7.99
C THR A 37 -10.55 -0.46 -9.35
N ASP A 38 -9.43 0.26 -9.41
CA ASP A 38 -8.85 0.73 -10.66
C ASP A 38 -7.32 0.79 -10.60
N PHE A 39 -6.70 0.81 -11.78
CA PHE A 39 -5.26 0.90 -11.95
C PHE A 39 -4.86 1.57 -13.26
N GLU A 40 -3.95 2.52 -13.16
CA GLU A 40 -3.42 3.25 -14.30
C GLU A 40 -1.89 3.33 -14.29
N LEU A 41 -1.33 3.31 -15.50
CA LEU A 41 0.06 3.66 -15.77
C LEU A 41 0.04 4.89 -16.68
N ASN A 42 0.48 6.04 -16.18
CA ASN A 42 0.45 7.30 -16.91
C ASN A 42 1.87 7.85 -17.08
N ASN A 43 2.17 8.40 -18.26
CA ASN A 43 3.37 9.24 -18.42
C ASN A 43 2.90 10.66 -18.20
N VAL A 44 3.40 11.31 -17.16
CA VAL A 44 3.01 12.67 -16.80
C VAL A 44 4.23 13.58 -16.87
N PRO A 45 4.14 14.77 -17.50
CA PRO A 45 5.25 15.70 -17.55
C PRO A 45 5.58 16.21 -16.14
N THR A 46 6.80 16.67 -15.95
CA THR A 46 7.18 17.38 -14.73
C THR A 46 6.32 18.65 -14.63
N PRO A 47 5.65 18.91 -13.50
CA PRO A 47 4.86 20.11 -13.31
C PRO A 47 5.69 21.38 -13.56
N GLU A 48 5.11 22.33 -14.27
CA GLU A 48 5.69 23.66 -14.44
C GLU A 48 5.10 24.60 -13.40
N TYR A 49 5.96 25.19 -12.58
CA TYR A 49 5.57 26.24 -11.64
C TYR A 49 5.85 27.60 -12.25
N LYS A 50 4.88 28.50 -12.17
CA LYS A 50 5.00 29.87 -12.71
C LYS A 50 6.15 30.65 -12.06
N ASP A 51 6.53 30.30 -10.84
CA ASP A 51 7.59 30.95 -10.07
C ASP A 51 8.95 30.23 -10.19
N ALA A 52 9.23 29.61 -11.34
CA ALA A 52 10.52 28.98 -11.59
C ALA A 52 11.66 30.01 -11.41
N THR A 53 12.56 29.73 -10.46
CA THR A 53 13.62 30.66 -10.06
C THR A 53 14.81 30.68 -11.02
N HIS A 54 14.94 29.67 -11.88
CA HIS A 54 16.04 29.57 -12.86
C HIS A 54 15.48 29.61 -14.30
N PRO A 55 15.96 30.52 -15.19
CA PRO A 55 15.41 30.72 -16.53
C PRO A 55 15.46 29.47 -17.46
N GLN A 56 16.33 28.52 -17.15
CA GLN A 56 16.47 27.26 -17.90
C GLN A 56 15.73 26.08 -17.26
N ALA A 57 15.10 26.26 -16.10
CA ALA A 57 14.31 25.19 -15.48
C ALA A 57 13.05 24.99 -16.30
N LYS A 58 12.87 23.78 -16.85
CA LYS A 58 11.72 23.42 -17.67
C LYS A 58 11.17 22.06 -17.29
N GLY A 59 9.86 21.87 -17.45
CA GLY A 59 9.15 20.63 -17.17
C GLY A 59 9.27 19.58 -18.28
N GLU A 60 10.43 19.45 -18.94
CA GLU A 60 10.55 18.69 -20.20
C GLU A 60 10.53 17.15 -20.01
N HIS A 61 10.74 16.68 -18.78
CA HIS A 61 10.89 15.27 -18.49
C HIS A 61 9.63 14.62 -17.96
N GLU A 62 9.39 13.37 -18.35
CA GLU A 62 8.21 12.63 -17.94
C GLU A 62 8.47 11.61 -16.85
N TRP A 63 7.54 11.54 -15.92
CA TRP A 63 7.47 10.59 -14.85
C TRP A 63 6.52 9.46 -15.25
N LEU A 64 6.88 8.22 -14.91
CA LEU A 64 5.88 7.15 -14.94
C LEU A 64 5.11 7.18 -13.62
N GLN A 65 3.87 7.65 -13.67
CA GLN A 65 2.90 7.57 -12.60
C GLN A 65 2.25 6.19 -12.59
N ILE A 66 2.22 5.57 -11.41
CA ILE A 66 1.56 4.30 -11.14
C ILE A 66 0.48 4.60 -10.13
N PHE A 67 -0.76 4.58 -10.59
CA PHE A 67 -1.94 4.99 -9.85
C PHE A 67 -2.84 3.79 -9.58
N THR A 68 -3.47 3.76 -8.40
CA THR A 68 -4.52 2.80 -8.09
C THR A 68 -5.62 3.48 -7.27
N GLU A 69 -6.85 3.05 -7.51
CA GLU A 69 -8.00 3.38 -6.71
C GLU A 69 -8.34 2.20 -5.80
N TYR A 70 -8.79 2.46 -4.57
CA TYR A 70 -9.24 1.42 -3.66
C TYR A 70 -10.42 1.86 -2.79
N GLU A 71 -11.25 0.90 -2.42
CA GLU A 71 -12.31 1.02 -1.42
C GLU A 71 -11.82 0.44 -0.09
N ALA A 72 -12.12 1.12 1.02
CA ALA A 72 -11.86 0.64 2.37
C ALA A 72 -13.17 0.28 3.09
N SER A 73 -13.17 -0.80 3.87
CA SER A 73 -14.31 -1.20 4.71
C SER A 73 -13.85 -1.78 6.06
N GLY A 74 -14.70 -1.69 7.08
CA GLY A 74 -14.41 -2.13 8.43
C GLY A 74 -13.89 -1.00 9.32
N GLY A 75 -13.00 -1.30 10.27
CA GLY A 75 -12.43 -0.28 11.15
C GLY A 75 -13.35 0.19 12.28
N ARG A 76 -12.87 1.11 13.11
CA ARG A 76 -13.61 1.64 14.27
C ARG A 76 -14.27 2.95 13.87
N GLY A 77 -15.59 3.04 14.07
CA GLY A 77 -16.32 4.29 13.80
C GLY A 77 -16.41 4.67 12.31
N GLY A 78 -16.05 3.76 11.40
CA GLY A 78 -15.96 4.05 9.97
C GLY A 78 -14.60 4.56 9.52
N TRP A 79 -13.54 4.30 10.28
CA TRP A 79 -12.17 4.75 10.00
C TRP A 79 -11.16 3.62 10.18
N LEU A 80 -10.12 3.64 9.34
CA LEU A 80 -8.88 2.89 9.51
C LEU A 80 -7.76 3.87 9.86
N ASP A 81 -7.19 3.74 11.05
CA ASP A 81 -6.11 4.63 11.52
C ASP A 81 -4.92 4.65 10.56
N GLN A 82 -4.57 3.48 9.98
CA GLN A 82 -3.48 3.32 9.03
C GLN A 82 -3.80 2.29 7.96
N VAL A 83 -3.55 2.67 6.69
CA VAL A 83 -3.49 1.76 5.55
C VAL A 83 -2.10 1.85 4.94
N GLU A 84 -1.36 0.74 4.98
CA GLU A 84 -0.04 0.64 4.38
C GLU A 84 -0.15 -0.02 3.01
N LEU A 85 0.31 0.65 1.95
CA LEU A 85 0.46 0.07 0.62
C LEU A 85 1.93 -0.23 0.34
N ARG A 86 2.24 -1.50 0.09
CA ARG A 86 3.56 -1.97 -0.33
C ARG A 86 3.56 -2.18 -1.82
N TRP A 87 4.36 -1.38 -2.51
CA TRP A 87 4.50 -1.41 -3.95
C TRP A 87 5.73 -2.21 -4.36
N TYR A 88 5.53 -3.11 -5.31
CA TYR A 88 6.58 -3.87 -5.98
C TYR A 88 6.40 -3.65 -7.47
N VAL A 89 7.38 -3.04 -8.12
CA VAL A 89 7.34 -2.70 -9.54
C VAL A 89 8.50 -3.37 -10.23
N LEU A 90 8.20 -4.35 -11.08
CA LEU A 90 9.18 -5.01 -11.92
C LEU A 90 9.22 -4.31 -13.27
N VAL A 91 10.42 -3.91 -13.68
CA VAL A 91 10.66 -3.28 -14.97
C VAL A 91 11.64 -4.12 -15.78
N LYS A 92 11.26 -4.51 -17.00
CA LYS A 92 12.17 -5.12 -17.96
C LYS A 92 12.81 -4.04 -18.82
N THR A 93 14.12 -3.86 -18.66
CA THR A 93 14.89 -2.84 -19.40
C THR A 93 15.02 -3.18 -20.89
N ALA A 94 15.50 -2.22 -21.69
CA ALA A 94 15.81 -2.47 -23.11
C ALA A 94 16.90 -3.54 -23.33
N ARG A 95 17.72 -3.80 -22.30
CA ARG A 95 18.77 -4.83 -22.30
C ARG A 95 18.28 -6.16 -21.73
N GLU A 96 16.96 -6.38 -21.69
CA GLU A 96 16.32 -7.60 -21.19
C GLU A 96 16.59 -7.93 -19.70
N GLN A 97 17.25 -7.03 -18.97
CA GLN A 97 17.45 -7.13 -17.52
C GLN A 97 16.17 -6.75 -16.78
N PHE A 98 15.81 -7.52 -15.75
CA PHE A 98 14.74 -7.18 -14.83
C PHE A 98 15.28 -6.35 -13.65
N ILE A 99 14.60 -5.24 -13.36
CA ILE A 99 14.85 -4.38 -12.20
C ILE A 99 13.60 -4.43 -11.31
N LEU A 100 13.78 -4.78 -10.04
CA LEU A 100 12.72 -4.71 -9.04
C LEU A 100 12.88 -3.43 -8.23
N LEU A 101 11.82 -2.63 -8.23
CA LEU A 101 11.68 -1.40 -7.47
C LEU A 101 10.64 -1.59 -6.38
N GLN A 102 10.86 -0.99 -5.22
CA GLN A 102 9.97 -1.12 -4.09
C GLN A 102 9.73 0.23 -3.43
N ALA A 103 8.51 0.45 -2.97
CA ALA A 103 8.13 1.60 -2.17
C ALA A 103 7.08 1.18 -1.15
N LYS A 104 7.02 1.93 -0.05
CA LYS A 104 6.01 1.76 0.99
C LYS A 104 5.39 3.11 1.25
N VAL A 105 4.07 3.18 1.19
CA VAL A 105 3.28 4.37 1.56
C VAL A 105 2.38 3.98 2.72
N VAL A 106 2.27 4.84 3.73
CA VAL A 106 1.31 4.66 4.83
C VAL A 106 0.38 5.85 4.81
N TYR A 107 -0.90 5.61 4.60
CA TYR A 107 -1.95 6.60 4.68
C TYR A 107 -2.55 6.60 6.09
N LEU A 108 -2.86 7.79 6.60
CA LEU A 108 -3.49 8.00 7.90
C LEU A 108 -4.98 8.27 7.73
N ASP A 109 -5.76 7.93 8.76
CA ASP A 109 -7.15 8.36 8.92
C ASP A 109 -8.00 8.10 7.66
N VAL A 110 -8.01 6.86 7.18
CA VAL A 110 -8.73 6.49 5.95
C VAL A 110 -10.19 6.19 6.28
N GLU A 111 -11.11 6.97 5.72
CA GLU A 111 -12.56 6.75 5.88
C GLU A 111 -12.98 5.42 5.23
N THR A 112 -14.02 4.77 5.73
CA THR A 112 -14.48 3.46 5.20
C THR A 112 -15.92 3.49 4.69
N LYS A 113 -16.50 4.67 4.52
CA LYS A 113 -17.91 4.86 4.16
C LYS A 113 -18.01 5.58 2.82
N GLY A 114 -18.25 4.82 1.76
CA GLY A 114 -18.80 5.36 0.50
C GLY A 114 -17.83 6.14 -0.39
N GLU A 115 -16.57 6.34 0.03
CA GLU A 115 -15.56 7.03 -0.75
C GLU A 115 -14.52 6.07 -1.36
N LYS A 116 -14.01 6.47 -2.52
CA LYS A 116 -12.89 5.84 -3.20
C LYS A 116 -11.64 6.60 -2.82
N HIS A 117 -10.61 5.86 -2.43
CA HIS A 117 -9.32 6.41 -2.07
C HIS A 117 -8.33 6.21 -3.19
N HIS A 118 -7.33 7.08 -3.22
CA HIS A 118 -6.35 7.12 -4.28
C HIS A 118 -4.95 6.92 -3.72
N ALA A 119 -4.17 6.11 -4.43
CA ALA A 119 -2.77 5.93 -4.11
C ALA A 119 -1.90 5.98 -5.36
N VAL A 120 -0.72 6.58 -5.20
CA VAL A 120 0.16 6.84 -6.32
C VAL A 120 1.63 6.76 -5.92
N VAL A 121 2.42 6.15 -6.80
CA VAL A 121 3.89 6.16 -6.76
C VAL A 121 4.42 6.50 -8.14
N TYR A 122 5.65 7.03 -8.20
CA TYR A 122 6.25 7.53 -9.42
C TYR A 122 7.64 6.94 -9.65
N ILE A 123 7.98 6.65 -10.91
CA ILE A 123 9.37 6.41 -11.31
C ILE A 123 9.95 7.70 -11.89
N ARG A 124 11.11 8.12 -11.37
CA ARG A 124 11.80 9.35 -11.79
C ARG A 124 12.23 9.31 -13.28
N PRO A 125 12.25 10.45 -13.98
CA PRO A 125 12.59 10.49 -15.41
C PRO A 125 14.01 10.02 -15.72
N ALA A 126 14.97 10.24 -14.81
CA ALA A 126 16.34 9.75 -15.00
C ALA A 126 16.42 8.22 -15.14
N PHE A 127 15.43 7.47 -14.66
CA PHE A 127 15.38 6.02 -14.81
C PHE A 127 15.13 5.58 -16.25
N SER A 128 14.16 6.21 -16.94
CA SER A 128 13.85 5.86 -18.34
C SER A 128 15.06 6.12 -19.22
N ARG A 129 15.68 7.30 -19.09
CA ARG A 129 16.89 7.64 -19.84
C ARG A 129 18.05 6.68 -19.58
N ARG A 130 18.26 6.27 -18.33
CA ARG A 130 19.37 5.36 -17.96
C ARG A 130 19.19 3.93 -18.47
N TYR A 131 17.97 3.40 -18.48
CA TYR A 131 17.72 1.97 -18.70
C TYR A 131 17.01 1.65 -20.02
N PHE A 132 16.50 2.66 -20.72
CA PHE A 132 15.83 2.53 -22.00
C PHE A 132 16.39 3.45 -23.09
N ASP A 133 17.30 4.36 -22.75
CA ASP A 133 17.80 5.40 -23.67
C ASP A 133 16.65 6.19 -24.33
N LYS A 134 15.56 6.41 -23.58
CA LYS A 134 14.29 7.01 -24.00
C LYS A 134 13.70 7.87 -22.88
N GLU A 135 12.85 8.82 -23.22
CA GLU A 135 12.13 9.64 -22.22
C GLU A 135 11.07 8.84 -21.45
N ARG A 136 10.44 7.84 -22.08
CA ARG A 136 9.34 7.05 -21.48
C ARG A 136 9.71 5.60 -21.27
N ILE A 137 9.19 5.01 -20.19
CA ILE A 137 9.19 3.56 -19.97
C ILE A 137 8.04 2.95 -20.78
N PRO A 138 8.27 1.97 -21.66
CA PRO A 138 7.18 1.25 -22.32
C PRO A 138 6.29 0.55 -21.29
N LYS A 139 5.00 0.86 -21.24
CA LYS A 139 4.04 0.29 -20.28
C LYS A 139 3.96 -1.26 -20.35
N ALA A 140 4.28 -1.85 -21.50
CA ALA A 140 4.34 -3.30 -21.68
C ALA A 140 5.51 -3.98 -20.91
N ASN A 141 6.49 -3.19 -20.47
CA ASN A 141 7.67 -3.66 -19.75
C ASN A 141 7.55 -3.48 -18.23
N VAL A 142 6.36 -3.10 -17.74
CA VAL A 142 6.10 -2.78 -16.34
C VAL A 142 5.05 -3.74 -15.80
N TRP A 143 5.39 -4.40 -14.68
CA TRP A 143 4.45 -5.18 -13.88
C TRP A 143 4.45 -4.64 -12.46
N VAL A 144 3.27 -4.53 -11.88
CA VAL A 144 3.06 -3.97 -10.55
C VAL A 144 2.39 -5.02 -9.69
N ARG A 145 2.81 -5.10 -8.43
CA ARG A 145 2.09 -5.77 -7.36
C ARG A 145 1.95 -4.76 -6.24
N VAL A 146 0.74 -4.63 -5.72
CA VAL A 146 0.45 -3.79 -4.56
C VAL A 146 -0.15 -4.68 -3.48
N GLU A 147 0.40 -4.61 -2.27
CA GLU A 147 -0.16 -5.28 -1.09
C GLU A 147 -0.72 -4.23 -0.16
N ALA A 148 -1.99 -4.37 0.21
CA ALA A 148 -2.61 -3.56 1.24
C ALA A 148 -2.43 -4.24 2.61
N VAL A 149 -1.90 -3.49 3.57
CA VAL A 149 -1.58 -3.95 4.91
C VAL A 149 -2.32 -3.09 5.93
N VAL A 150 -3.10 -3.73 6.79
CA VAL A 150 -3.82 -3.09 7.89
C VAL A 150 -3.53 -3.88 9.17
N ASN A 151 -3.21 -3.18 10.26
CA ASN A 151 -2.82 -3.79 11.54
C ASN A 151 -1.70 -4.84 11.40
N GLY A 152 -0.74 -4.58 10.51
CA GLY A 152 0.41 -5.46 10.25
C GLY A 152 0.10 -6.72 9.43
N GLN A 153 -1.14 -6.93 8.99
CA GLN A 153 -1.54 -8.07 8.17
C GLN A 153 -1.83 -7.64 6.74
N VAL A 154 -1.37 -8.41 5.76
CA VAL A 154 -1.79 -8.24 4.36
C VAL A 154 -3.27 -8.61 4.26
N VAL A 155 -4.11 -7.64 3.91
CA VAL A 155 -5.57 -7.81 3.81
C VAL A 155 -6.04 -7.94 2.36
N GLU A 156 -5.27 -7.42 1.41
CA GLU A 156 -5.55 -7.54 -0.03
C GLU A 156 -4.25 -7.48 -0.83
N THR A 157 -4.26 -8.07 -2.03
CA THR A 157 -3.15 -7.95 -2.98
C THR A 157 -3.63 -7.96 -4.41
N GLU A 158 -3.16 -7.00 -5.19
CA GLU A 158 -3.39 -6.96 -6.62
C GLU A 158 -2.11 -7.01 -7.46
N LYS A 159 -2.28 -7.45 -8.71
CA LYS A 159 -1.21 -7.47 -9.71
C LYS A 159 -1.70 -6.87 -11.03
N TYR A 160 -0.88 -6.00 -11.59
CA TYR A 160 -1.18 -5.32 -12.85
C TYR A 160 -0.03 -5.43 -13.85
N GLY A 161 -0.37 -5.36 -15.13
CA GLY A 161 0.58 -5.34 -16.23
C GLY A 161 -0.14 -5.45 -17.57
N ARG A 162 0.42 -4.83 -18.61
CA ARG A 162 -0.15 -4.90 -19.97
C ARG A 162 0.25 -6.13 -20.76
N SER A 163 1.25 -6.85 -20.26
CA SER A 163 1.79 -8.08 -20.86
C SER A 163 1.76 -9.20 -19.84
N LYS A 164 1.89 -10.45 -20.30
CA LYS A 164 1.91 -11.62 -19.42
C LYS A 164 2.98 -11.44 -18.33
N SER A 165 2.55 -11.46 -17.07
CA SER A 165 3.45 -11.30 -15.93
C SER A 165 4.53 -12.40 -15.92
N PRO A 166 5.79 -12.08 -15.58
CA PRO A 166 6.83 -13.08 -15.40
C PRO A 166 6.38 -14.14 -14.39
N PRO A 167 6.71 -15.43 -14.62
CA PRO A 167 6.21 -16.50 -13.78
C PRO A 167 6.78 -16.45 -12.35
N GLY A 168 5.98 -16.94 -11.40
CA GLY A 168 6.35 -17.10 -9.99
C GLY A 168 6.28 -15.82 -9.16
N SER A 169 6.92 -15.86 -7.98
CA SER A 169 6.92 -14.77 -7.00
C SER A 169 7.99 -13.72 -7.28
N TRP A 170 7.91 -13.06 -8.44
CA TRP A 170 8.93 -12.09 -8.86
C TRP A 170 9.12 -10.92 -7.89
N TRP A 171 8.10 -10.58 -7.10
CA TRP A 171 8.17 -9.55 -6.05
C TRP A 171 9.08 -9.94 -4.87
N GLN A 172 9.46 -11.21 -4.77
CA GLN A 172 10.41 -11.76 -3.79
C GLN A 172 11.74 -12.18 -4.45
N ALA A 173 11.92 -11.91 -5.74
CA ALA A 173 13.12 -12.31 -6.45
C ALA A 173 14.36 -11.59 -5.91
N LYS A 174 15.47 -12.31 -5.81
CA LYS A 174 16.77 -11.82 -5.38
C LYS A 174 17.72 -11.70 -6.57
N GLU A 175 18.86 -11.05 -6.37
CA GLU A 175 19.94 -11.08 -7.34
C GLU A 175 20.45 -12.53 -7.54
N PRO A 176 20.89 -12.91 -8.74
CA PRO A 176 21.03 -12.11 -9.96
C PRO A 176 19.75 -12.06 -10.84
N ARG A 177 18.66 -12.72 -10.43
CA ARG A 177 17.43 -12.83 -11.25
C ARG A 177 16.79 -11.45 -11.52
N VAL A 178 16.84 -10.57 -10.53
CA VAL A 178 16.45 -9.16 -10.66
C VAL A 178 17.55 -8.31 -10.04
N LYS A 179 17.76 -7.12 -10.60
CA LYS A 179 18.55 -6.07 -9.95
C LYS A 179 17.66 -5.26 -9.03
N HIS A 180 18.11 -5.02 -7.81
CA HIS A 180 17.40 -4.12 -6.89
C HIS A 180 17.95 -2.70 -7.04
N VAL A 181 17.06 -1.72 -7.19
CA VAL A 181 17.46 -0.30 -7.27
C VAL A 181 16.63 0.52 -6.29
N ALA A 182 17.28 1.00 -5.24
CA ALA A 182 16.67 1.85 -4.22
C ALA A 182 16.34 3.26 -4.76
N ASP A 183 15.48 3.96 -4.02
CA ASP A 183 15.16 5.39 -4.17
C ASP A 183 14.71 5.83 -5.57
N THR A 184 14.19 4.88 -6.35
CA THR A 184 13.77 5.10 -7.73
C THR A 184 12.26 5.13 -7.88
N LEU A 185 11.56 4.30 -7.10
CA LEU A 185 10.11 4.34 -6.96
C LEU A 185 9.79 5.26 -5.77
N LEU A 186 9.20 6.41 -6.07
CA LEU A 186 9.02 7.50 -5.14
C LEU A 186 7.55 7.65 -4.78
N THR A 187 7.30 7.93 -3.51
CA THR A 187 5.99 8.29 -2.97
C THR A 187 5.65 9.73 -3.37
N ARG A 188 4.37 10.09 -3.45
CA ARG A 188 3.91 11.41 -3.95
C ARG A 188 4.62 12.59 -3.26
N ASP A 189 4.78 12.53 -1.94
CA ASP A 189 5.46 13.53 -1.10
C ASP A 189 6.93 13.77 -1.45
N ARG A 190 7.57 12.83 -2.17
CA ARG A 190 8.97 12.92 -2.62
C ARG A 190 9.11 13.29 -4.09
N THR A 191 8.05 13.85 -4.67
CA THR A 191 8.02 14.22 -6.08
C THR A 191 7.56 15.67 -6.26
N PRO A 192 7.76 16.26 -7.45
CA PRO A 192 7.13 17.53 -7.81
C PRO A 192 5.58 17.49 -7.79
N PHE A 193 4.93 16.33 -7.67
CA PHE A 193 3.48 16.25 -7.57
C PHE A 193 2.97 16.41 -6.13
N ALA A 194 3.87 16.54 -5.13
CA ALA A 194 3.50 16.68 -3.72
C ALA A 194 2.50 17.81 -3.39
N PRO A 195 2.61 19.03 -3.97
CA PRO A 195 1.64 20.10 -3.69
C PRO A 195 0.37 20.00 -4.55
N MET A 196 0.35 19.12 -5.56
CA MET A 196 -0.78 18.98 -6.48
C MET A 196 -1.84 18.04 -5.89
N ASP A 197 -3.10 18.34 -6.20
CA ASP A 197 -4.27 17.52 -5.87
C ASP A 197 -4.30 17.07 -4.40
N TYR A 198 -4.02 18.02 -3.49
CA TYR A 198 -3.74 17.72 -2.09
C TYR A 198 -4.88 16.93 -1.42
N ASP A 199 -6.13 17.37 -1.60
CA ASP A 199 -7.33 16.71 -1.01
C ASP A 199 -7.80 15.49 -1.81
N PHE A 200 -7.20 15.20 -2.97
CA PHE A 200 -7.53 14.01 -3.77
C PHE A 200 -6.87 12.74 -3.21
N TYR A 201 -5.80 12.90 -2.43
CA TYR A 201 -5.03 11.80 -1.85
C TYR A 201 -5.06 11.87 -0.32
N GLU A 202 -5.08 10.70 0.31
CA GLU A 202 -4.98 10.60 1.76
C GLU A 202 -3.64 11.15 2.30
N HIS A 203 -3.67 11.57 3.58
CA HIS A 203 -2.47 12.09 4.22
C HIS A 203 -1.42 10.98 4.39
N ILE A 204 -0.24 11.19 3.78
CA ILE A 204 0.88 10.26 3.91
C ILE A 204 1.53 10.49 5.27
N LYS A 205 1.61 9.42 6.08
CA LYS A 205 2.35 9.43 7.34
C LYS A 205 3.77 9.94 7.10
N PRO A 206 4.18 11.08 7.68
CA PRO A 206 5.52 11.61 7.49
C PRO A 206 6.55 10.57 7.92
N SER A 207 7.59 10.35 7.11
CA SER A 207 8.72 9.56 7.57
C SER A 207 9.39 10.36 8.70
N THR A 208 9.26 9.91 9.95
CA THR A 208 9.90 10.53 11.11
C THR A 208 11.42 10.44 10.95
N GLY A 209 11.99 11.44 10.27
CA GLY A 209 13.42 11.66 10.18
C GLY A 209 13.79 12.78 11.11
N ILE A 210 13.70 12.56 12.42
CA ILE A 210 14.58 13.30 13.34
C ILE A 210 15.93 12.61 13.17
N ARG A 211 16.77 13.19 12.32
CA ARG A 211 18.21 12.93 12.31
C ARG A 211 18.89 13.93 13.21
#